data_AF-A0A5R2NAK6-F1
#
_entry.id   AF-A0A5R2NAK6-F1
#
_cell.length_a   1.000
_cell.length_b   1.000
_cell.length_c   1.000
_cell.angle_alpha   90.00
_cell.angle_beta   90.00
_cell.angle_gamma   90.00
#
_symmetry.space_group_name_H-M   'P 1'
#
loop_
_entity.id
_entity.type
_entity.pdbx_description
1 polymer ?
#
loop_
_entity_poly.entity_id
_entity_poly.type
_entity_poly.pdbx_seq_one_letter_code
_entity_poly.pdbx_strand_id
1 'polypeptide(L)'
;MVTYLDAATAPLRNTGQIRLYGEEGFAGMRKACDLTARCLDELVPMVGPGVTTDTIDRFVFEFGMDHGALPATLNYRGYTKSSCTSINHVVCHG
;
A
#
# COMPACT_ATOMS: atom_id res chain seq x y z
N MET A 1 -27.44 -3.21 10.36
CA MET A 1 -26.78 -4.03 11.41
C MET A 1 -25.38 -4.32 10.91
N VAL A 2 -24.35 -4.04 11.70
CA VAL A 2 -22.96 -4.37 11.32
C VAL A 2 -22.76 -5.85 11.54
N THR A 3 -22.26 -6.56 10.53
CA THR A 3 -22.00 -7.99 10.60
C THR A 3 -20.50 -8.23 10.65
N TYR A 4 -20.06 -8.99 11.64
CA TYR A 4 -18.67 -9.38 11.83
C TYR A 4 -18.44 -10.81 11.36
N LEU A 5 -17.23 -11.12 10.92
CA LEU A 5 -16.77 -12.49 10.73
C LEU A 5 -15.31 -12.66 11.14
N ASP A 6 -14.93 -13.88 11.50
CA ASP A 6 -13.55 -14.23 11.73
C ASP A 6 -12.73 -14.12 10.43
N ALA A 7 -11.60 -13.42 10.49
CA ALA A 7 -10.76 -13.15 9.33
C ALA A 7 -10.21 -14.43 8.66
N ALA A 8 -9.95 -15.50 9.43
CA ALA A 8 -9.43 -16.76 8.91
C ALA A 8 -10.48 -17.53 8.10
N THR A 9 -11.76 -17.26 8.36
CA THR A 9 -12.89 -17.86 7.62
C THR A 9 -13.43 -16.97 6.51
N ALA A 10 -12.86 -15.78 6.32
CA ALA A 10 -13.40 -14.80 5.41
C ALA A 10 -13.23 -15.21 3.93
N PRO A 11 -14.28 -15.06 3.10
CA PRO A 11 -14.15 -15.33 1.68
C PRO A 11 -13.21 -14.31 1.02
N LEU A 12 -12.57 -14.73 -0.08
CA LEU A 12 -11.68 -13.86 -0.86
C LEU A 12 -12.43 -12.65 -1.45
N ARG A 13 -13.71 -12.83 -1.80
CA ARG A 13 -14.55 -11.73 -2.28
C ARG A 13 -14.95 -10.81 -1.14
N ASN A 14 -14.98 -9.50 -1.39
CA ASN A 14 -15.54 -8.54 -0.46
C ASN A 14 -17.07 -8.75 -0.31
N THR A 15 -17.50 -9.11 0.91
CA THR A 15 -18.91 -9.34 1.27
C THR A 15 -19.53 -8.18 2.05
N GLY A 16 -18.77 -7.12 2.35
CA GLY A 16 -19.21 -6.00 3.18
C GLY A 16 -19.25 -6.28 4.69
N GLN A 17 -18.87 -7.48 5.12
CA GLN A 17 -18.74 -7.85 6.54
C GLN A 17 -17.37 -7.40 7.09
N ILE A 18 -17.33 -7.02 8.37
CA ILE A 18 -16.11 -6.56 9.04
C ILE A 18 -15.33 -7.77 9.57
N ARG A 19 -14.06 -7.89 9.17
CA ARG A 19 -13.17 -8.97 9.61
C ARG A 19 -12.63 -8.71 11.01
N LEU A 20 -12.73 -9.71 11.87
CA LEU A 20 -12.08 -9.75 13.19
C LEU A 20 -10.76 -10.52 13.05
N TYR A 21 -9.64 -9.84 13.28
CA TYR A 21 -8.31 -10.44 13.18
C TYR A 21 -7.82 -10.93 14.55
N GLY A 22 -7.15 -12.08 14.56
CA GLY A 22 -6.41 -12.57 15.73
C GLY A 22 -4.98 -12.02 15.80
N GLU A 23 -4.22 -12.50 16.79
CA GLU A 23 -2.85 -12.05 17.06
C GLU A 23 -1.90 -12.18 15.85
N GLU A 24 -1.98 -13.30 15.12
CA GLU A 24 -1.19 -13.55 13.92
C GLU A 24 -1.48 -12.52 12.82
N GLY A 25 -2.77 -12.23 12.58
CA GLY A 25 -3.19 -11.23 11.61
C GLY A 25 -2.64 -9.84 11.95
N PHE A 26 -2.70 -9.44 13.23
CA PHE A 26 -2.09 -8.20 13.69
C PHE A 26 -0.57 -8.21 13.60
N ALA A 27 0.10 -9.34 13.82
CA ALA A 27 1.55 -9.44 13.65
C ALA A 27 1.96 -9.22 12.19
N GLY A 28 1.22 -9.79 11.23
CA GLY A 28 1.40 -9.53 9.81
C GLY A 28 1.17 -8.07 9.42
N MET A 29 0.06 -7.48 9.89
CA MET A 29 -0.26 -6.06 9.65
C MET A 29 0.84 -5.13 10.18
N ARG A 30 1.36 -5.37 11.39
CA ARG A 30 2.45 -4.57 11.96
C ARG A 30 3.70 -4.59 11.08
N LYS A 31 4.10 -5.77 10.58
CA LYS A 31 5.28 -5.89 9.68
C LYS A 31 5.07 -5.14 8.36
N ALA A 32 3.90 -5.29 7.73
CA ALA A 32 3.60 -4.61 6.48
C ALA A 32 3.50 -3.08 6.64
N CYS A 33 2.86 -2.61 7.71
CA CYS A 33 2.76 -1.19 8.02
C CYS A 33 4.12 -0.56 8.35
N ASP A 34 4.97 -1.24 9.14
CA ASP A 34 6.34 -0.79 9.44
C ASP A 34 7.17 -0.60 8.17
N LEU A 35 7.15 -1.60 7.28
CA LEU A 35 7.86 -1.52 6.01
C LEU A 35 7.35 -0.35 5.14
N THR A 36 6.03 -0.17 5.07
CA THR A 36 5.42 0.91 4.30
C THR A 36 5.79 2.29 4.86
N ALA A 37 5.83 2.42 6.20
CA ALA A 37 6.23 3.67 6.86
C ALA A 37 7.69 4.01 6.55
N ARG A 38 8.60 3.03 6.65
CA ARG A 38 10.02 3.21 6.31
C ARG A 38 10.23 3.63 4.84
N CYS A 39 9.48 3.02 3.91
CA CYS A 39 9.49 3.43 2.50
C CYS A 39 9.13 4.92 2.35
N LEU A 40 8.07 5.36 3.03
CA LEU A 40 7.62 6.75 2.97
C LEU A 40 8.65 7.70 3.60
N ASP A 41 9.24 7.33 4.74
CA ASP A 41 10.26 8.13 5.41
C ASP A 41 11.51 8.33 4.53
N GLU A 42 11.96 7.29 3.82
CA GLU A 42 13.09 7.36 2.88
C GLU A 42 12.74 8.10 1.57
N LEU A 43 11.47 8.07 1.16
CA LEU A 43 10.97 8.78 -0.03
C LEU A 43 10.92 10.30 0.18
N VAL A 44 10.50 10.76 1.37
CA VAL A 44 10.33 12.19 1.70
C VAL A 44 11.51 13.08 1.28
N PRO A 45 12.78 12.78 1.63
CA PRO A 45 13.91 13.64 1.25
C PRO A 45 14.16 13.71 -0.26
N MET A 46 13.62 12.78 -1.06
CA MET A 46 13.73 12.81 -2.52
C MET A 46 12.76 13.80 -3.16
N VAL A 47 11.72 14.24 -2.46
CA VAL A 47 10.68 15.11 -3.03
C VAL A 47 11.20 16.54 -3.12
N GLY A 48 11.40 17.02 -4.34
CA GLY A 48 11.86 18.40 -4.59
C GLY A 48 11.66 18.85 -6.03
N PRO A 49 11.89 20.15 -6.30
CA PRO A 49 11.79 20.70 -7.65
C PRO A 49 12.65 19.93 -8.65
N GLY A 50 12.08 19.59 -9.80
CA GLY A 50 12.76 18.83 -10.86
C GLY A 50 12.69 17.31 -10.72
N VAL A 51 12.23 16.78 -9.58
CA VAL A 51 12.01 15.34 -9.42
C VAL A 51 10.68 14.93 -10.06
N THR A 52 10.73 13.92 -10.92
CA THR A 52 9.54 13.40 -11.59
C THR A 52 8.79 12.43 -10.70
N THR A 53 7.47 12.33 -10.89
CA THR A 53 6.66 11.31 -10.20
C THR A 53 7.06 9.89 -10.57
N ASP A 54 7.60 9.66 -11.77
CA ASP A 54 8.13 8.36 -12.18
C ASP A 54 9.41 7.98 -11.42
N THR A 55 10.24 8.96 -11.05
CA THR A 55 11.38 8.75 -10.14
C THR A 55 10.90 8.27 -8.77
N ILE A 56 9.83 8.88 -8.25
CA ILE A 56 9.22 8.48 -6.98
C ILE A 56 8.62 7.07 -7.09
N ASP A 57 7.88 6.78 -8.16
CA ASP A 57 7.28 5.46 -8.40
C ASP A 57 8.33 4.34 -8.47
N ARG A 58 9.42 4.58 -9.20
CA ARG A 58 10.52 3.63 -9.32
C ARG A 58 11.21 3.38 -7.98
N PHE A 59 11.43 4.41 -7.18
CA PHE A 59 11.94 4.24 -5.83
C PHE A 59 11.03 3.32 -4.99
N VAL A 60 9.70 3.54 -5.01
CA VAL A 60 8.76 2.69 -4.27
C VAL A 60 8.81 1.24 -4.75
N PHE A 61 8.91 1.03 -6.07
CA PHE A 61 9.06 -0.31 -6.64
C PHE A 61 10.33 -1.00 -6.14
N GLU A 62 11.48 -0.34 -6.29
CA GLU A 62 12.80 -0.86 -5.91
C GLU A 62 12.86 -1.14 -4.40
N PHE A 63 12.40 -0.19 -3.57
CA PHE A 63 12.32 -0.38 -2.12
C PHE A 63 11.49 -1.61 -1.75
N GLY A 64 10.33 -1.81 -2.39
CA GLY A 64 9.52 -3.01 -2.20
C GLY A 64 10.29 -4.28 -2.54
N MET A 65 10.88 -4.34 -3.73
CA MET A 65 11.64 -5.50 -4.20
C MET A 65 12.81 -5.84 -3.27
N ASP A 66 13.58 -4.85 -2.84
CA ASP A 66 14.74 -5.00 -1.96
C ASP A 66 14.36 -5.56 -0.57
N HIS A 67 13.12 -5.36 -0.16
CA HIS A 67 12.57 -5.86 1.11
C HIS A 67 11.69 -7.10 0.93
N GLY A 68 11.64 -7.70 -0.26
CA GLY A 68 10.82 -8.88 -0.54
C GLY A 68 9.31 -8.61 -0.50
N ALA A 69 8.90 -7.38 -0.79
CA ALA A 69 7.51 -6.93 -0.82
C ALA A 69 7.07 -6.51 -2.23
N LEU A 70 5.79 -6.73 -2.56
CA LEU A 70 5.19 -6.30 -3.82
C LEU A 70 4.31 -5.05 -3.59
N PRO A 71 4.49 -3.97 -4.35
CA PRO A 71 3.61 -2.81 -4.28
C PRO A 71 2.15 -3.18 -4.58
N ALA A 72 1.25 -2.93 -3.64
CA ALA A 72 -0.14 -3.37 -3.72
C ALA A 72 -0.96 -2.69 -4.84
N THR A 73 -0.52 -1.51 -5.30
CA THR A 73 -1.19 -0.78 -6.39
C THR A 73 -0.88 -1.38 -7.76
N LEU A 74 0.26 -2.07 -7.90
CA LEU A 74 0.71 -2.56 -9.18
C LEU A 74 -0.25 -3.63 -9.71
N ASN A 75 -0.79 -3.38 -10.89
CA ASN A 75 -1.82 -4.17 -11.56
C ASN A 75 -3.18 -4.22 -10.80
N TYR A 76 -3.37 -3.43 -9.75
CA TYR A 76 -4.65 -3.36 -9.05
C TYR A 76 -5.70 -2.70 -9.95
N ARG A 77 -6.65 -3.50 -10.44
CA ARG A 77 -7.69 -3.07 -11.40
C ARG A 77 -7.11 -2.41 -12.66
N GLY A 78 -5.94 -2.85 -13.10
CA GLY A 78 -5.25 -2.31 -14.28
C GLY A 78 -4.43 -1.04 -14.01
N TYR A 79 -4.28 -0.61 -12.76
CA TYR A 79 -3.34 0.45 -12.40
C TYR A 79 -1.90 -0.02 -12.65
N THR A 80 -1.09 0.79 -13.34
CA THR A 80 0.21 0.35 -13.91
C THR A 80 1.42 0.79 -13.11
N LYS A 81 1.22 1.44 -11.96
CA LYS A 81 2.27 2.06 -11.14
C LYS A 81 2.31 1.45 -9.73
N SER A 82 3.45 1.59 -9.08
CA SER A 82 3.79 1.06 -7.76
C SER A 82 3.39 1.99 -6.61
N SER A 83 3.13 3.25 -6.91
CA SER A 83 2.50 4.20 -6.00
C SER A 83 1.62 5.20 -6.76
N CYS A 84 0.76 5.90 -6.04
CA CYS A 84 -0.01 7.03 -6.57
C CYS A 84 0.65 8.34 -6.18
N THR A 85 0.79 9.27 -7.12
CA THR A 85 1.37 10.61 -6.88
C THR A 85 0.39 11.69 -7.31
N SER A 86 -0.28 12.32 -6.36
CA SER A 86 -1.39 13.25 -6.62
C SER A 86 -0.97 14.70 -6.43
N ILE A 87 -0.61 15.38 -7.52
CA ILE A 87 -0.12 16.76 -7.51
C ILE A 87 -1.27 17.78 -7.61
N ASN A 88 -1.18 18.87 -6.83
CA ASN A 88 -2.06 20.03 -6.92
C ASN A 88 -3.57 19.71 -6.82
N HIS A 89 -4.30 19.74 -7.94
CA HIS A 89 -5.75 19.52 -8.00
C HIS A 89 -6.13 18.04 -8.16
N VAL A 90 -5.15 17.14 -8.31
CA VAL A 90 -5.39 15.69 -8.31
C VAL A 90 -5.71 15.27 -6.88
N VAL A 91 -6.93 14.75 -6.64
CA VAL A 91 -7.40 14.41 -5.29
C VAL A 91 -6.72 13.14 -4.77
N CYS A 92 -6.73 12.07 -5.57
CA CYS A 92 -6.10 10.78 -5.26
C CYS A 92 -5.89 9.99 -6.55
N HIS A 93 -5.13 8.89 -6.49
CA HIS A 93 -4.87 8.00 -7.61
C HIS A 93 -4.32 8.72 -8.86
N GLY A 94 -3.37 9.63 -8.63
CA GLY A 94 -2.63 10.30 -9.70
C GLY A 94 -1.76 9.36 -10.52
#